data_AF-A0A0T9RFR5-F1
#
_entry.id   AF-A0A0T9RFR5-F1
#
_cell.length_a   1.000
_cell.length_b   1.000
_cell.length_c   1.000
_cell.angle_alpha   90.00
_cell.angle_beta   90.00
_cell.angle_gamma   90.00
#
_symmetry.space_group_name_H-M   'P 1'
#
loop_
_entity.id
_entity.type
_entity.pdbx_description
1 polymer ?
#
loop_
_entity_poly.entity_id
_entity_poly.type
_entity_poly.pdbx_seq_one_letter_code
_entity_poly.pdbx_strand_id
1 'polypeptide(L)'
;MLLRIVPLLSVIFLAACSSSAVKHTETEKNAQPVVKYAQNNSKIMPVNALVSSNNLCVDRFNFLRQAGNDKYQKFSRDYIQINDGYRFLNTNKNIMNGDAKRVLTHTLDMKLDTLCSEVNFAGFQVIRQKISALSDI
;
A
#
# COMPACT_ATOMS: atom_id res chain seq x y z
N MET A 1 67.73 1.60 -2.38
CA MET A 1 67.60 3.06 -2.38
C MET A 1 66.96 3.45 -3.70
N LEU A 2 65.64 3.71 -3.70
CA LEU A 2 64.89 4.47 -4.71
C LEU A 2 63.47 4.65 -4.19
N LEU A 3 62.90 5.79 -4.51
CA LEU A 3 62.02 6.60 -3.69
C LEU A 3 60.55 6.41 -4.09
N ARG A 4 59.66 6.54 -3.08
CA ARG A 4 58.24 6.93 -3.05
C ARG A 4 57.52 7.20 -4.38
N ILE A 5 56.25 6.81 -4.48
CA ILE A 5 55.07 7.69 -4.68
C ILE A 5 53.78 6.87 -4.44
N VAL A 6 52.95 7.36 -3.52
CA VAL A 6 51.56 6.94 -3.26
C VAL A 6 50.64 7.92 -3.98
N PRO A 7 49.57 7.50 -4.68
CA PRO A 7 48.47 8.39 -4.99
C PRO A 7 47.31 8.17 -4.00
N LEU A 8 47.26 9.03 -2.99
CA LEU A 8 46.01 9.49 -2.39
C LEU A 8 45.35 10.39 -3.43
N LEU A 9 44.14 10.06 -3.90
CA LEU A 9 43.02 10.99 -4.17
C LEU A 9 41.96 10.28 -5.03
N SER A 10 40.87 9.83 -4.40
CA SER A 10 39.57 9.76 -5.08
C SER A 10 38.47 9.81 -4.03
N VAL A 11 38.19 11.01 -3.53
CA VAL A 11 37.02 11.30 -2.68
C VAL A 11 36.38 12.58 -3.19
N ILE A 12 35.55 12.46 -4.22
CA ILE A 12 34.58 13.47 -4.67
C ILE A 12 33.56 12.71 -5.55
N PHE A 13 32.23 12.78 -5.43
CA PHE A 13 31.26 13.65 -4.76
C PHE A 13 30.00 12.79 -4.47
N LEU A 14 29.42 12.85 -3.26
CA LEU A 14 28.01 12.49 -3.02
C LEU A 14 27.28 13.74 -2.51
N ALA A 15 26.84 14.57 -3.45
CA ALA A 15 25.93 15.67 -3.18
C ALA A 15 24.80 15.63 -4.22
N ALA A 16 23.67 15.03 -3.85
CA ALA A 16 22.34 15.36 -4.36
C ALA A 16 21.25 14.50 -3.67
N CYS A 17 20.83 14.90 -2.48
CA CYS A 17 19.44 14.69 -2.04
C CYS A 17 18.84 16.08 -1.83
N SER A 18 18.51 16.78 -2.93
CA SER A 18 17.65 17.96 -2.88
C SER A 18 16.22 17.53 -3.22
N SER A 19 15.36 17.67 -2.22
CA SER A 19 13.91 17.47 -2.30
C SER A 19 13.32 18.33 -3.42
N SER A 20 12.75 17.68 -4.44
CA SER A 20 11.83 18.36 -5.35
C SER A 20 10.42 18.23 -4.81
N ALA A 21 9.90 19.35 -4.29
CA ALA A 21 8.48 19.52 -4.00
C ALA A 21 7.69 19.39 -5.31
N VAL A 22 6.82 18.40 -5.39
CA VAL A 22 5.88 18.22 -6.51
C VAL A 22 4.82 19.30 -6.41
N LYS A 23 4.80 20.24 -7.37
CA LYS A 23 3.65 21.11 -7.62
C LYS A 23 2.55 20.25 -8.25
N HIS A 24 1.42 20.11 -7.56
CA HIS A 24 0.20 19.58 -8.15
C HIS A 24 -0.42 20.64 -9.07
N THR A 25 -0.34 20.41 -10.37
CA THR A 25 -1.18 21.06 -11.37
C THR A 25 -2.46 20.24 -11.51
N GLU A 26 -3.60 20.86 -11.27
CA GLU A 26 -4.92 20.30 -11.53
C GLU A 26 -5.10 20.07 -13.03
N THR A 27 -5.55 18.87 -13.41
CA THR A 27 -6.23 18.65 -14.70
C THR A 27 -7.22 17.51 -14.52
N GLU A 28 -8.50 17.87 -14.49
CA GLU A 28 -9.62 16.95 -14.74
C GLU A 28 -9.43 16.26 -16.09
N LYS A 29 -9.62 14.94 -16.15
CA LYS A 29 -10.20 14.26 -17.32
C LYS A 29 -10.76 12.89 -16.93
N ASN A 30 -12.08 12.81 -17.06
CA ASN A 30 -12.87 11.59 -17.14
C ASN A 30 -12.22 10.56 -18.07
N ALA A 31 -11.93 9.37 -17.55
CA ALA A 31 -11.83 8.15 -18.34
C ALA A 31 -12.10 6.94 -17.43
N GLN A 32 -13.35 6.47 -17.41
CA GLN A 32 -13.67 5.14 -16.87
C GLN A 32 -13.22 4.08 -17.88
N PRO A 33 -12.46 3.04 -17.49
CA PRO A 33 -12.32 1.86 -18.32
C PRO A 33 -13.49 0.91 -18.03
N VAL A 34 -14.40 0.78 -19.01
CA VAL A 34 -15.40 -0.29 -19.05
C VAL A 34 -14.66 -1.59 -19.34
N VAL A 35 -14.68 -2.53 -18.40
CA VAL A 35 -14.22 -3.91 -18.63
C VAL A 35 -15.38 -4.87 -18.38
N LYS A 36 -15.90 -5.44 -19.48
CA LYS A 36 -16.88 -6.53 -19.47
C LYS A 36 -16.16 -7.84 -19.16
N TYR A 37 -16.63 -8.60 -18.18
CA TYR A 37 -16.44 -10.05 -18.17
C TYR A 37 -17.75 -10.78 -17.89
N ALA A 38 -17.87 -11.89 -18.60
CA ALA A 38 -19.05 -12.65 -18.94
C ALA A 38 -19.68 -13.40 -17.76
N GLN A 39 -20.97 -13.67 -17.95
CA GLN A 39 -21.82 -14.57 -17.18
C GLN A 39 -21.13 -15.91 -16.89
N ASN A 40 -20.91 -16.24 -15.62
CA ASN A 40 -21.27 -17.56 -15.07
C ASN A 40 -21.17 -17.59 -13.53
N ASN A 41 -22.21 -18.19 -12.95
CA ASN A 41 -22.63 -18.17 -11.55
C ASN A 41 -21.60 -18.71 -10.54
N SER A 42 -20.62 -17.89 -10.16
CA SER A 42 -19.98 -18.00 -8.85
C SER A 42 -19.96 -16.61 -8.23
N LYS A 43 -20.41 -16.51 -6.98
CA LYS A 43 -20.51 -15.26 -6.20
C LYS A 43 -19.11 -14.80 -5.79
N ILE A 44 -18.23 -14.59 -6.76
CA ILE A 44 -16.94 -13.95 -6.61
C ILE A 44 -17.26 -12.46 -6.61
N MET A 45 -17.34 -11.87 -5.42
CA MET A 45 -17.39 -10.42 -5.29
C MET A 45 -16.24 -9.86 -6.14
N PRO A 46 -16.51 -8.95 -7.10
CA PRO A 46 -15.46 -8.38 -7.93
C PRO A 46 -14.62 -7.49 -7.00
N VAL A 47 -13.56 -8.06 -6.43
CA VAL A 47 -12.55 -7.29 -5.73
C VAL A 47 -11.73 -6.63 -6.82
N ASN A 48 -12.17 -5.43 -7.22
CA ASN A 48 -11.38 -4.56 -8.08
C ASN A 48 -9.95 -4.55 -7.51
N ALA A 49 -8.99 -5.01 -8.30
CA ALA A 49 -7.59 -4.91 -7.92
C ALA A 49 -7.33 -3.44 -7.58
N LEU A 50 -6.88 -3.18 -6.36
CA LEU A 50 -6.49 -1.82 -5.98
C LEU A 50 -5.35 -1.42 -6.92
N VAL A 51 -5.56 -0.38 -7.72
CA VAL A 51 -4.52 0.12 -8.63
C VAL A 51 -3.30 0.48 -7.79
N SER A 52 -2.13 -0.04 -8.15
CA SER A 52 -0.86 0.29 -7.48
C SER A 52 -0.70 1.81 -7.49
N SER A 53 -0.54 2.41 -6.31
CA SER A 53 -0.71 3.85 -6.10
C SER A 53 0.49 4.51 -5.41
N ASN A 54 1.69 3.93 -5.52
CA ASN A 54 2.87 4.26 -4.69
C ASN A 54 2.58 4.15 -3.17
N ASN A 55 1.49 3.49 -2.79
CA ASN A 55 1.13 3.21 -1.41
C ASN A 55 1.59 1.79 -1.07
N LEU A 56 2.62 1.70 -0.22
CA LEU A 56 3.23 0.43 0.17
C LEU A 56 2.22 -0.58 0.73
N CYS A 57 1.20 -0.12 1.48
CA CYS A 57 0.18 -1.01 2.02
C CYS A 57 -0.65 -1.65 0.90
N VAL A 58 -1.10 -0.84 -0.07
CA VAL A 58 -1.85 -1.32 -1.24
C VAL A 58 -1.01 -2.28 -2.10
N ASP A 59 0.27 -1.97 -2.29
CA ASP A 59 1.17 -2.82 -3.07
C ASP A 59 1.42 -4.17 -2.37
N ARG A 60 1.61 -4.17 -1.05
CA ARG A 60 1.72 -5.40 -0.25
C ARG A 60 0.42 -6.20 -0.25
N PHE A 61 -0.72 -5.52 -0.27
CA PHE A 61 -2.02 -6.15 -0.42
C PHE A 61 -2.16 -6.90 -1.74
N ASN A 62 -1.77 -6.24 -2.83
CA ASN A 62 -1.74 -6.84 -4.16
C ASN A 62 -0.75 -8.00 -4.26
N PHE A 63 0.39 -7.89 -3.58
CA PHE A 63 1.34 -8.99 -3.47
C PHE A 63 0.70 -10.22 -2.80
N LEU A 64 0.03 -10.06 -1.65
CA LEU A 64 -0.64 -11.18 -0.97
C LEU A 64 -1.70 -11.85 -1.84
N ARG A 65 -2.47 -11.05 -2.59
CA ARG A 65 -3.43 -11.56 -3.58
C ARG A 65 -2.76 -12.45 -4.62
N GLN A 66 -1.68 -11.95 -5.23
CA GLN A 66 -0.95 -12.67 -6.29
C GLN A 66 -0.24 -13.91 -5.75
N ALA A 67 0.25 -13.85 -4.52
CA ALA A 67 0.90 -14.98 -3.85
C ALA A 67 -0.08 -16.07 -3.39
N GLY A 68 -1.39 -15.88 -3.54
CA GLY A 68 -2.40 -16.84 -3.09
C GLY A 68 -2.44 -17.01 -1.58
N ASN A 69 -2.06 -15.98 -0.81
CA ASN A 69 -2.02 -16.07 0.65
C ASN A 69 -3.45 -16.18 1.23
N ASP A 70 -3.64 -17.11 2.16
CA ASP A 70 -4.91 -17.41 2.82
C ASP A 70 -5.50 -16.22 3.60
N LYS A 71 -4.64 -15.35 4.15
CA LYS A 71 -5.08 -14.16 4.89
C LYS A 71 -5.65 -13.07 4.00
N TYR A 72 -5.41 -13.11 2.68
CA TYR A 72 -5.88 -12.09 1.74
C TYR A 72 -7.39 -11.84 1.86
N GLN A 73 -8.19 -12.89 1.95
CA GLN A 73 -9.65 -12.77 2.02
C GLN A 73 -10.11 -12.07 3.30
N LYS A 74 -9.44 -12.32 4.44
CA LYS A 74 -9.72 -11.61 5.69
C LYS A 74 -9.38 -10.13 5.54
N PHE A 75 -8.15 -9.82 5.13
CA PHE A 75 -7.71 -8.45 4.98
C PHE A 75 -8.59 -7.67 4.00
N SER A 76 -9.06 -8.30 2.93
CA SER A 76 -9.97 -7.66 1.95
C SER A 76 -11.29 -7.24 2.58
N ARG A 77 -11.87 -8.08 3.44
CA ARG A 77 -13.10 -7.73 4.17
C ARG A 77 -12.86 -6.61 5.17
N ASP A 78 -11.76 -6.69 5.92
CA ASP A 78 -11.39 -5.66 6.89
C ASP A 78 -11.20 -4.29 6.21
N TYR A 79 -10.53 -4.26 5.06
CA TYR A 79 -10.35 -3.05 4.25
C TYR A 79 -11.69 -2.45 3.80
N ILE A 80 -12.60 -3.29 3.28
CA ILE A 80 -13.94 -2.86 2.85
C ILE A 80 -14.70 -2.25 4.03
N GLN A 81 -14.68 -2.89 5.19
CA GLN A 81 -15.38 -2.41 6.39
C GLN A 81 -14.82 -1.07 6.88
N ILE A 82 -13.49 -0.87 6.83
CA ILE A 82 -12.85 0.40 7.17
C ILE A 82 -13.29 1.48 6.18
N ASN A 83 -13.29 1.19 4.88
CA ASN A 83 -13.70 2.13 3.85
C ASN A 83 -15.20 2.50 3.93
N ASP A 84 -16.05 1.56 4.32
CA ASP A 84 -17.46 1.81 4.64
C ASP A 84 -17.60 2.78 5.82
N GLY A 85 -16.74 2.65 6.84
CA GLY A 85 -16.65 3.60 7.95
C GLY A 85 -16.25 5.00 7.52
N TYR A 86 -15.24 5.14 6.65
CA TYR A 86 -14.86 6.44 6.07
C TYR A 86 -15.99 7.03 5.22
N ARG A 87 -16.71 6.22 4.45
CA ARG A 87 -17.88 6.68 3.69
C ARG A 87 -18.95 7.24 4.64
N PHE A 88 -19.28 6.51 5.71
CA PHE A 88 -20.22 7.00 6.72
C PHE A 88 -19.76 8.33 7.34
N LEU A 89 -18.49 8.41 7.76
CA LEU A 89 -17.91 9.63 8.30
C LEU A 89 -18.04 10.79 7.29
N ASN A 90 -17.64 10.58 6.04
CA ASN A 90 -17.63 11.66 5.04
C ASN A 90 -19.05 12.15 4.69
N THR A 91 -20.03 11.26 4.64
CA THR A 91 -21.44 11.60 4.42
C THR A 91 -22.02 12.39 5.60
N ASN A 92 -21.64 12.06 6.84
CA ASN A 92 -22.33 12.56 8.04
C ASN A 92 -21.53 13.59 8.86
N LYS A 93 -20.25 13.83 8.55
CA LYS A 93 -19.34 14.67 9.38
C LYS A 93 -19.86 16.07 9.71
N ASN A 94 -20.77 16.63 8.89
CA ASN A 94 -21.33 17.97 9.09
C ASN A 94 -22.44 18.01 10.14
N ILE A 95 -23.08 16.87 10.43
CA ILE A 95 -24.15 16.73 11.44
C ILE A 95 -23.67 16.04 12.73
N MET A 96 -22.43 15.55 12.73
CA MET A 96 -21.83 14.88 13.89
C MET A 96 -21.35 15.89 14.94
N ASN A 97 -21.50 15.53 16.22
CA ASN A 97 -20.80 16.22 17.31
C ASN A 97 -19.28 16.19 17.07
N GLY A 98 -18.58 17.28 17.44
CA GLY A 98 -17.15 17.44 17.19
C GLY A 98 -16.27 16.32 17.78
N ASP A 99 -16.60 15.84 18.99
CA ASP A 99 -15.87 14.76 19.64
C ASP A 99 -16.16 13.41 18.98
N ALA A 100 -17.42 13.13 18.67
CA ALA A 100 -17.81 11.92 17.96
C ALA A 100 -17.13 11.82 16.59
N LYS A 101 -17.06 12.94 15.85
CA LYS A 101 -16.33 13.03 14.58
C LYS A 101 -14.85 12.70 14.78
N ARG A 102 -14.19 13.35 15.75
CA ARG A 102 -12.76 13.16 16.03
C ARG A 102 -12.44 11.72 16.43
N VAL A 103 -13.20 11.15 17.35
CA VAL A 103 -13.02 9.76 17.81
C VAL A 103 -13.25 8.77 16.67
N LEU A 104 -14.27 8.97 15.84
CA LEU A 104 -14.50 8.09 14.69
C LEU A 104 -13.36 8.19 13.67
N THR A 105 -12.90 9.39 13.33
CA THR A 105 -11.74 9.59 12.45
C THR A 105 -10.52 8.82 12.97
N HIS A 106 -10.11 9.06 14.23
CA HIS A 106 -8.96 8.38 14.80
C HIS A 106 -9.12 6.86 14.86
N THR A 107 -10.34 6.38 15.15
CA THR A 107 -10.62 4.94 15.16
C THR A 107 -10.44 4.33 13.77
N LEU A 108 -10.90 5.00 12.71
CA LEU A 108 -10.75 4.53 11.34
C LEU A 108 -9.29 4.55 10.89
N ASP A 109 -8.57 5.63 11.22
CA ASP A 109 -7.14 5.76 10.92
C ASP A 109 -6.33 4.63 11.58
N MET A 110 -6.52 4.41 12.89
CA MET A 110 -5.84 3.34 13.61
C MET A 110 -6.16 1.95 13.04
N LYS A 111 -7.41 1.70 12.64
CA LYS A 111 -7.80 0.43 12.00
C LYS A 111 -7.10 0.25 10.66
N LEU A 112 -7.00 1.31 9.86
CA LEU A 112 -6.31 1.26 8.57
C LEU A 112 -4.81 1.00 8.76
N ASP A 113 -4.16 1.72 9.67
CA ASP A 113 -2.74 1.53 9.97
C ASP A 113 -2.43 0.14 10.51
N THR A 114 -3.31 -0.38 11.38
CA THR A 114 -3.19 -1.75 11.91
C THR A 114 -3.32 -2.77 10.79
N LEU A 115 -4.34 -2.64 9.93
CA LEU A 115 -4.52 -3.54 8.79
C LEU A 115 -3.31 -3.52 7.87
N CYS A 116 -2.77 -2.33 7.58
CA CYS A 116 -1.58 -2.19 6.74
C CYS A 116 -0.33 -2.85 7.35
N SER A 117 -0.19 -2.77 8.67
CA SER A 117 0.88 -3.43 9.41
C SER A 117 0.75 -4.96 9.36
N GLU A 118 -0.47 -5.49 9.53
CA GLU A 118 -0.76 -6.93 9.42
C GLU A 118 -0.48 -7.46 8.00
N VAL A 119 -0.90 -6.71 6.97
CA VAL A 119 -0.65 -7.02 5.56
C VAL A 119 0.85 -7.04 5.25
N ASN A 120 1.59 -6.05 5.74
CA ASN A 120 3.05 -6.00 5.54
C ASN A 120 3.75 -7.17 6.23
N PHE A 121 3.35 -7.51 7.46
CA PHE A 121 3.88 -8.65 8.19
C PHE A 121 3.59 -9.98 7.47
N ALA A 122 2.36 -10.18 7.02
CA ALA A 122 2.01 -11.36 6.21
C ALA A 122 2.82 -11.42 4.90
N GLY A 123 3.05 -10.26 4.26
CA GLY A 123 3.90 -10.16 3.08
C GLY A 123 5.33 -10.62 3.35
N PHE A 124 5.91 -10.17 4.46
CA PHE A 124 7.23 -10.61 4.91
C PHE A 124 7.28 -12.13 5.16
N GLN A 125 6.24 -12.71 5.79
CA GLN A 125 6.17 -14.16 6.03
C GLN A 125 6.20 -14.96 4.72
N VAL A 126 5.45 -14.53 3.70
CA VAL A 126 5.44 -15.18 2.38
C VAL A 126 6.81 -15.09 1.71
N ILE A 127 7.46 -13.92 1.74
CA ILE A 127 8.80 -13.74 1.18
C ILE A 127 9.81 -14.65 1.87
N ARG A 128 9.80 -14.68 3.21
CA ARG A 128 10.68 -15.54 4.00
C ARG A 128 10.51 -17.02 3.64
N GLN A 129 9.27 -17.49 3.53
CA GLN A 129 8.97 -18.87 3.14
C GLN A 129 9.53 -19.20 1.75
N LYS A 130 9.38 -18.29 0.78
CA LYS A 130 9.94 -18.48 -0.58
C LYS A 130 11.47 -18.51 -0.58
N ILE A 131 12.13 -17.65 0.21
CA ILE A 131 13.59 -17.66 0.34
C ILE A 131 14.08 -18.98 0.95
N SER A 132 13.46 -19.44 2.04
CA SER A 132 13.82 -20.72 2.66
C SER A 132 13.64 -21.90 1.70
N ALA A 133 12.54 -21.93 0.95
CA ALA A 133 12.32 -22.98 -0.06
C ALA A 133 13.36 -22.98 -1.19
N LEU A 134 14.01 -21.84 -1.46
CA LEU A 134 15.09 -21.75 -2.46
C LEU A 134 16.47 -22.06 -1.87
N SER A 135 16.70 -21.82 -0.58
CA SER A 135 17.97 -22.14 0.09
C SER A 135 18.10 -23.62 0.43
N ASP A 136 16.98 -24.33 0.53
CA ASP A 136 16.93 -25.77 0.82
C ASP A 136 17.08 -26.63 -0.46
N ILE A 137 17.34 -26.01 -1.61
CA ILE A 137 17.64 -26.61 -2.92
C ILE A 137 19.14 -26.46 -3.20
#